data_AF-A0A0P9D5Q2-F1
#
_entry.id   AF-A0A0P9D5Q2-F1
#
_cell.length_a   1.000
_cell.length_b   1.000
_cell.length_c   1.000
_cell.angle_alpha   90.00
_cell.angle_beta   90.00
_cell.angle_gamma   90.00
#
_symmetry.space_group_name_H-M   'P 1'
#
loop_
_entity.id
_entity.type
_entity.pdbx_description
1 polymer ?
#
loop_
_entity_poly.entity_id
_entity_poly.type
_entity_poly.pdbx_seq_one_letter_code
_entity_poly.pdbx_strand_id
1 'polypeptide(L)' 'MKFYTIVELGGKTATGMRVPPEVVEALGAGKRPAVSITLNGYTYRSTIAPMGGVYMLPVSAE' A
#
# COMPACT_ATOMS: atom_id res chain seq x y z
N MET A 1 13.56 2.89 0.78
CA MET A 1 13.29 1.61 1.49
C MET A 1 12.64 0.66 0.49
N LYS A 2 13.07 -0.61 0.44
CA LYS A 2 12.49 -1.62 -0.46
C LYS A 2 12.01 -2.78 0.41
N PHE A 3 10.77 -3.22 0.23
CA PHE A 3 10.22 -4.38 0.90
C PHE A 3 9.45 -5.21 -0.13
N TYR A 4 9.36 -6.50 0.13
CA TYR A 4 8.53 -7.40 -0.66
C TYR A 4 7.23 -7.61 0.10
N THR A 5 6.12 -7.60 -0.63
CA THR A 5 4.83 -7.97 -0.08
C THR A 5 4.00 -8.71 -1.13
N ILE A 6 2.94 -9.32 -0.66
CA ILE A 6 1.97 -10.00 -1.49
C ILE A 6 0.88 -8.99 -1.85
N VAL A 7 0.63 -8.90 -3.15
CA VAL A 7 -0.52 -8.18 -3.70
C VAL A 7 -1.75 -9.08 -3.51
N GLU A 8 -2.72 -8.63 -2.73
CA GLU A 8 -3.99 -9.34 -2.54
C GLU A 8 -5.09 -8.68 -3.38
N LEU A 9 -5.81 -9.49 -4.15
CA LEU A 9 -6.99 -9.04 -4.88
C LEU A 9 -8.19 -9.06 -3.94
N GLY A 10 -8.57 -7.88 -3.43
CA GLY A 10 -9.73 -7.65 -2.57
C GLY A 10 -11.04 -7.50 -3.36
N GLY A 11 -11.23 -8.25 -4.45
CA GLY A 11 -12.47 -8.24 -5.24
C GLY A 11 -12.25 -8.02 -6.75
N LYS A 12 -13.20 -7.33 -7.41
CA LYS A 12 -13.21 -7.15 -8.88
C LYS A 12 -12.20 -6.13 -9.41
N THR A 13 -11.93 -5.06 -8.66
CA THR A 13 -11.02 -3.96 -9.07
C THR A 13 -10.14 -3.46 -7.92
N ALA A 14 -10.46 -3.80 -6.68
CA ALA A 14 -9.73 -3.40 -5.49
C ALA A 14 -8.53 -4.33 -5.29
N THR A 15 -7.42 -4.02 -5.95
CA THR A 15 -6.14 -4.66 -5.66
C THR A 15 -5.53 -3.96 -4.45
N GLY A 16 -5.07 -4.69 -3.44
CA GLY A 16 -4.50 -4.13 -2.22
C GLY A 16 -3.18 -4.80 -1.88
N MET A 17 -2.13 -4.04 -1.61
CA MET A 17 -0.89 -4.57 -1.06
C MET A 17 -0.89 -4.46 0.45
N ARG A 18 -0.64 -5.57 1.15
CA ARG A 18 -0.51 -5.55 2.60
C ARG A 18 0.82 -4.92 2.97
N VAL A 19 0.80 -3.79 3.67
CA VAL A 19 2.02 -3.11 4.10
C VAL A 19 2.32 -3.50 5.55
N PRO A 20 3.53 -4.01 5.85
CA PRO A 20 3.86 -4.32 7.23
C PRO A 20 3.93 -3.03 8.07
N PRO A 21 3.49 -3.09 9.33
CA PRO A 21 3.39 -1.91 10.20
C PRO A 21 4.75 -1.23 10.39
N GLU A 22 5.85 -1.99 10.42
CA GLU A 22 7.22 -1.45 10.51
C GLU A 22 7.54 -0.44 9.39
N VAL A 23 7.02 -0.66 8.18
CA VAL A 23 7.23 0.23 7.02
C VAL A 23 6.38 1.48 7.18
N VAL A 24 5.15 1.33 7.68
CA VAL A 24 4.25 2.45 7.97
C VAL A 24 4.80 3.33 9.09
N GLU A 25 5.36 2.72 10.14
CA GLU A 25 6.02 3.43 11.23
C GLU A 25 7.31 4.11 10.76
N ALA A 26 8.12 3.44 9.92
CA ALA A 26 9.30 4.04 9.32
C ALA A 26 8.97 5.25 8.41
N LEU A 27 7.77 5.29 7.81
CA LEU A 27 7.29 6.45 7.06
C LEU A 27 6.93 7.64 7.95
N GLY A 28 6.67 7.42 9.25
CA GLY A 28 6.45 8.48 10.24
C GLY A 28 5.22 9.37 10.00
N ALA A 29 4.45 9.14 8.93
CA ALA A 29 3.33 9.99 8.50
C ALA A 29 1.97 9.60 9.13
N GLY A 30 2.00 8.86 10.25
CA GLY A 30 0.82 8.51 11.04
C GLY A 30 -0.03 7.39 10.43
N LYS A 31 -1.35 7.39 10.71
CA LYS A 31 -2.26 6.27 10.37
C LYS A 31 -2.54 6.11 8.88
N ARG A 32 -2.36 7.16 8.07
CA ARG A 32 -2.67 7.16 6.63
C ARG A 32 -1.59 7.89 5.84
N PRO A 33 -0.38 7.32 5.72
CA PRO A 33 0.69 7.94 4.95
C PRO A 33 0.35 7.92 3.46
N ALA A 34 0.54 9.06 2.80
CA ALA A 34 0.54 9.15 1.34
C ALA A 34 1.90 8.66 0.83
N VAL A 35 1.88 7.74 -0.12
CA VAL A 35 3.10 7.12 -0.68
C VAL A 35 3.05 7.14 -2.20
N SER A 36 4.23 7.21 -2.82
CA SER A 36 4.38 6.98 -4.26
C SER A 36 4.91 5.58 -4.47
N ILE A 37 4.25 4.82 -5.34
CA ILE A 37 4.56 3.42 -5.59
C ILE A 37 4.89 3.28 -7.07
N THR A 38 5.89 2.47 -7.37
CA THR A 38 6.28 2.13 -8.74
C THR A 38 6.01 0.64 -8.97
N LEU A 39 5.08 0.33 -9.85
CA LEU A 39 4.67 -1.03 -10.22
C LEU A 39 4.92 -1.22 -11.71
N ASN A 40 5.80 -2.17 -12.05
CA ASN A 40 6.13 -2.48 -13.44
C ASN A 40 6.49 -1.26 -14.32
N GLY A 41 7.16 -0.26 -13.73
CA GLY A 41 7.53 1.00 -14.40
C GLY A 41 6.50 2.12 -14.31
N TYR A 42 5.27 1.84 -13.87
CA TYR A 42 4.23 2.86 -13.64
C TYR A 42 4.31 3.38 -12.22
N THR A 43 4.53 4.69 -12.08
CA THR A 43 4.57 5.34 -10.77
C THR A 43 3.30 6.13 -10.55
N TYR A 44 2.57 5.82 -9.48
CA TYR A 44 1.39 6.57 -9.07
C TYR A 44 1.38 6.79 -7.56
N ARG A 45 0.62 7.80 -7.14
CA ARG A 45 0.43 8.13 -5.73
C ARG A 45 -0.76 7.35 -5.19
N SER A 46 -0.60 6.77 -4.01
CA SER A 46 -1.67 6.11 -3.28
C SER A 46 -1.53 6.41 -1.79
N THR A 47 -2.53 6.02 -1.02
CA THR A 47 -2.58 6.28 0.42
C THR A 47 -2.80 4.97 1.14
N ILE A 48 -1.92 4.68 2.10
CA ILE A 48 -2.08 3.50 2.95
C ILE A 48 -3.26 3.74 3.89
N ALA A 49 -4.13 2.75 4.04
CA ALA A 49 -5.25 2.79 4.96
C ALA A 49 -5.23 1.55 5.89
N PRO A 50 -5.50 1.71 7.19
CA PRO A 50 -5.67 0.58 8.09
C PRO A 50 -7.03 -0.08 7.85
N MET A 51 -7.04 -1.39 7.62
CA MET A 51 -8.21 -2.22 7.36
C MET A 51 -8.16 -3.42 8.32
N GLY A 52 -8.94 -3.41 9.41
CA GLY A 52 -9.05 -4.56 10.33
C GLY A 52 -7.76 -4.98 11.06
N GLY A 53 -6.87 -4.03 11.37
CA GLY A 53 -5.60 -4.31 12.06
C GLY A 53 -4.41 -4.60 11.14
N VAL A 54 -4.63 -4.63 9.82
CA VAL A 54 -3.56 -4.63 8.81
C VAL A 54 -3.57 -3.32 8.05
N TYR A 55 -2.40 -2.87 7.59
CA TYR A 55 -2.32 -1.74 6.67
C TYR A 55 -2.43 -2.25 5.25
N MET A 56 -3.37 -1.70 4.50
CA MET A 56 -3.56 -2.00 3.08
C MET A 56 -3.28 -0.77 2.25
N LEU A 57 -2.53 -0.98 1.17
CA LEU A 57 -2.27 0.01 0.15
C LEU A 57 -3.14 -0.34 -1.06
N PRO A 58 -4.19 0.43 -1.38
CA PRO A 58 -4.95 0.23 -2.60
C PRO A 58 -4.05 0.51 -3.81
N VAL A 59 -4.08 -0.43 -4.74
CA VAL A 59 -3.42 -0.38 -6.03
C VAL A 59 -4.50 -0.14 -7.06
N SER A 60 -4.43 1.02 -7.70
CA SER A 60 -5.31 1.30 -8.84
C SER A 60 -4.77 0.53 -10.04
N ALA A 61 -5.60 -0.32 -10.62
CA ALA A 61 -5.38 -0.84 -11.97
C ALA A 61 -5.97 0.19 -12.94
N GLU A 62 -5.23 1.27 -13.19
CA GLU A 62 -5.50 2.18 -14.31
C GLU A 62 -4.69 1.76 -15.53
#